data_AF-D0P1E4-F1
#
_entry.id   AF-D0P1E4-F1
#
_cell.length_a   1.000
_cell.length_b   1.000
_cell.length_c   1.000
_cell.angle_alpha   90.00
_cell.angle_beta   90.00
_cell.angle_gamma   90.00
#
_symmetry.space_group_name_H-M   'P 1'
#
loop_
_entity.id
_entity.type
_entity.pdbx_description
1 polymer ?
#
loop_
_entity_poly.entity_id
_entity_poly.type
_entity_poly.pdbx_seq_one_letter_code
_entity_poly.pdbx_strand_id
1 'polypeptide(L)'
;MGGQCPWKNIYHEAAFCLVGAPAALTVTAKLTVDLSLDPSSAQYALSAFATGDWGATLYKGSCCRSDSNNYDLHSQKVVATLMDIEAGASIKPKAVLAHGDNLYWNGINYLSERDGRFAASFEDKYDGNNIKNVPWVAVMGNHDYGGSDFICSSGNKLVPCNSTEELFHGLDNKLKWEAEYKSPNDNRWRMANEHFYVYRIEDPASGVSIDIFNVDTNDADVHAADLVCCQCYGYAKTDNAGCVVVVKGKCRMLLAIHQINRFGTGPFWNVTPVSRNVQSRPP
;
A
#
# COMPACT_ATOMS: atom_id res chain seq x y z
N MET A 1 -48.82 16.99 9.19
CA MET A 1 -48.71 15.92 8.17
C MET A 1 -47.29 16.04 7.63
N GLY A 2 -46.31 15.19 7.92
CA GLY A 2 -46.34 13.76 8.18
C GLY A 2 -45.57 13.08 7.03
N GLY A 3 -44.42 12.46 7.31
CA GLY A 3 -43.66 11.72 6.31
C GLY A 3 -42.19 11.46 6.66
N GLN A 4 -41.93 10.71 7.73
CA GLN A 4 -40.64 10.02 7.95
C GLN A 4 -40.51 8.86 6.95
N CYS A 5 -39.34 8.70 6.34
CA CYS A 5 -38.95 7.45 5.68
C CYS A 5 -38.42 6.45 6.74
N PRO A 6 -38.78 5.16 6.66
CA PRO A 6 -38.48 4.17 7.69
C PRO A 6 -37.12 3.51 7.44
N TRP A 7 -36.18 3.67 8.36
CA TRP A 7 -35.10 2.70 8.50
C TRP A 7 -35.64 1.50 9.26
N LYS A 8 -35.96 0.43 8.52
CA LYS A 8 -36.30 -0.87 9.10
C LYS A 8 -35.08 -1.38 9.89
N ASN A 9 -35.30 -1.60 11.18
CA ASN A 9 -34.43 -2.37 12.05
C ASN A 9 -34.09 -3.72 11.40
N ILE A 10 -32.80 -3.96 11.16
CA ILE A 10 -32.29 -5.32 10.97
C ILE A 10 -31.58 -5.66 12.29
N TYR A 11 -32.30 -6.36 13.15
CA TYR A 11 -31.72 -7.00 14.32
C TYR A 11 -30.85 -8.16 13.84
N HIS A 12 -29.54 -8.12 14.13
CA HIS A 12 -28.72 -9.32 14.07
C HIS A 12 -28.79 -9.99 15.44
N GLU A 13 -29.65 -11.01 15.56
CA GLU A 13 -29.57 -11.97 16.66
C GLU A 13 -28.36 -12.89 16.41
N ALA A 14 -27.36 -12.84 17.28
CA ALA A 14 -26.36 -13.91 17.39
C ALA A 14 -26.86 -14.90 18.46
N ALA A 15 -27.49 -15.98 18.02
CA ALA A 15 -27.86 -17.09 18.90
C ALA A 15 -26.64 -18.00 19.13
N PHE A 16 -26.07 -17.98 20.33
CA PHE A 16 -25.11 -18.99 20.77
C PHE A 16 -25.87 -20.17 21.36
N CYS A 17 -25.96 -21.27 20.63
CA CYS A 17 -26.54 -22.52 21.13
C CYS A 17 -25.52 -23.25 22.01
N LEU A 18 -25.75 -23.23 23.32
CA LEU A 18 -25.19 -24.18 24.27
C LEU A 18 -26.32 -24.61 25.21
N VAL A 19 -26.80 -25.84 25.08
CA VAL A 19 -27.61 -26.47 26.13
C VAL A 19 -27.24 -27.94 26.29
N GLY A 20 -26.41 -28.19 27.30
CA GLY A 20 -26.76 -29.13 28.37
C GLY A 20 -27.19 -28.28 29.59
N ALA A 21 -28.38 -28.55 30.13
CA ALA A 21 -29.14 -27.73 31.08
C ALA A 21 -28.65 -27.78 32.55
N PRO A 22 -29.24 -27.03 33.53
CA PRO A 22 -29.96 -25.75 33.49
C PRO A 22 -29.48 -24.77 34.60
N ALA A 23 -28.92 -23.62 34.23
CA ALA A 23 -28.98 -22.36 35.00
C ALA A 23 -28.50 -21.23 34.08
N ALA A 24 -29.35 -20.81 33.14
CA ALA A 24 -29.02 -19.73 32.24
C ALA A 24 -29.09 -18.39 32.99
N LEU A 25 -27.93 -17.89 33.43
CA LEU A 25 -27.76 -16.48 33.76
C LEU A 25 -27.50 -15.74 32.45
N THR A 26 -28.55 -15.17 31.86
CA THR A 26 -28.42 -14.31 30.69
C THR A 26 -27.92 -12.94 31.14
N VAL A 27 -26.61 -12.69 31.01
CA VAL A 27 -26.04 -11.34 31.18
C VAL A 27 -26.23 -10.60 29.86
N THR A 28 -27.31 -9.83 29.75
CA THR A 28 -27.51 -8.91 28.62
C THR A 28 -26.66 -7.66 28.86
N ALA A 29 -25.41 -7.67 28.40
CA ALA A 29 -24.61 -6.46 28.34
C ALA A 29 -25.18 -5.54 27.24
N LYS A 30 -25.93 -4.53 27.64
CA LYS A 30 -26.45 -3.49 26.75
C LYS A 30 -25.28 -2.57 26.39
N LEU A 31 -24.65 -2.79 25.24
CA LEU A 31 -23.64 -1.89 24.72
C LEU A 31 -24.34 -0.60 24.25
N THR A 32 -24.50 0.37 25.15
CA THR A 32 -24.95 1.72 24.78
C THR A 32 -23.79 2.42 24.07
N VAL A 33 -23.80 2.40 22.74
CA VAL A 33 -22.93 3.28 21.95
C VAL A 33 -23.56 4.68 22.05
N ASP A 34 -22.97 5.54 22.86
CA ASP A 34 -23.32 6.95 22.90
C ASP A 34 -22.85 7.60 21.59
N LEU A 35 -23.78 7.76 20.66
CA LEU A 35 -23.57 8.34 19.32
C LEU A 35 -23.41 9.88 19.37
N SER A 36 -23.27 10.48 20.55
CA SER A 36 -23.20 11.95 20.72
C SER A 36 -21.79 12.51 21.00
N LEU A 37 -20.73 11.70 20.94
CA LEU A 37 -19.37 12.21 21.12
C LEU A 37 -18.98 13.14 19.95
N ASP A 38 -18.68 14.40 20.27
CA ASP A 38 -17.97 15.30 19.37
C ASP A 38 -16.66 14.61 18.94
N PRO A 39 -16.46 14.33 17.64
CA PRO A 39 -15.27 13.64 17.15
C PRO A 39 -13.96 14.31 17.55
N SER A 40 -13.97 15.63 17.81
CA SER A 40 -12.80 16.38 18.26
C SER A 40 -12.43 16.15 19.74
N SER A 41 -13.36 15.59 20.53
CA SER A 41 -13.19 15.26 21.95
C SER A 41 -13.05 13.75 22.22
N ALA A 42 -13.24 12.94 21.18
CA ALA A 42 -13.21 11.48 21.29
C ALA A 42 -11.80 11.00 21.66
N GLN A 43 -11.72 10.15 22.69
CA GLN A 43 -10.48 9.45 23.00
C GLN A 43 -10.48 8.09 22.31
N TYR A 44 -9.48 7.88 21.47
CA TYR A 44 -9.30 6.63 20.75
C TYR A 44 -8.37 5.72 21.54
N ALA A 45 -8.87 4.53 21.90
CA ALA A 45 -8.04 3.50 22.54
C ALA A 45 -6.91 3.00 21.62
N LEU A 46 -7.09 3.19 20.31
CA LEU A 46 -6.14 2.75 19.30
C LEU A 46 -6.14 3.70 18.11
N SER A 47 -4.96 4.00 17.58
CA SER A 47 -4.79 4.85 16.41
C SER A 47 -3.67 4.35 15.50
N ALA A 48 -3.74 4.74 14.25
CA ALA A 48 -2.69 4.56 13.25
C ALA A 48 -2.64 5.81 12.36
N PHE A 49 -1.46 6.13 11.84
CA PHE A 49 -1.35 7.08 10.74
C PHE A 49 -1.45 6.35 9.41
N ALA A 50 -1.82 7.06 8.34
CA ALA A 50 -1.87 6.54 6.99
C ALA A 50 -1.22 7.52 6.03
N THR A 51 -0.36 7.02 5.15
CA THR A 51 0.28 7.79 4.09
C THR A 51 0.50 6.91 2.86
N GLY A 52 0.55 7.52 1.68
CA GLY A 52 0.80 6.88 0.38
C GLY A 52 1.54 7.88 -0.50
N ASP A 53 2.21 7.41 -1.55
CA ASP A 53 2.90 8.29 -2.51
C ASP A 53 3.93 9.21 -1.83
N TRP A 54 4.57 8.71 -0.76
CA TRP A 54 5.35 9.52 0.17
C TRP A 54 6.85 9.54 -0.16
N GLY A 55 7.31 8.59 -0.98
CA GLY A 55 8.70 8.27 -1.24
C GLY A 55 9.47 9.23 -2.13
N ALA A 56 9.57 10.51 -1.79
CA ALA A 56 10.14 11.52 -2.66
C ALA A 56 11.52 11.15 -3.26
N THR A 57 11.76 11.64 -4.48
CA THR A 57 13.04 11.43 -5.18
C THR A 57 14.19 12.12 -4.43
N LEU A 58 15.39 11.54 -4.46
CA LEU A 58 16.55 12.12 -3.76
C LEU A 58 16.98 13.48 -4.33
N TYR A 59 16.66 13.74 -5.60
CA TYR A 59 16.96 15.00 -6.30
C TYR A 59 15.77 15.96 -6.34
N LYS A 60 14.67 15.66 -5.63
CA LYS A 60 13.46 16.50 -5.52
C LYS A 60 12.78 16.83 -6.86
N GLY A 61 12.77 15.88 -7.79
CA GLY A 61 11.97 15.96 -9.01
C GLY A 61 10.48 15.66 -8.79
N SER A 62 9.63 16.14 -9.69
CA SER A 62 8.18 15.94 -9.72
C SER A 62 7.70 15.56 -11.12
N CYS A 63 6.69 14.70 -11.22
CA CYS A 63 6.00 14.37 -12.48
C CYS A 63 4.91 15.39 -12.83
N CYS A 64 4.42 16.15 -11.84
CA CYS A 64 3.22 16.97 -12.00
C CYS A 64 3.51 18.40 -12.44
N ARG A 65 4.62 18.99 -11.99
CA ARG A 65 4.92 20.42 -12.16
C ARG A 65 6.41 20.73 -12.17
N SER A 66 6.78 21.76 -12.94
CA SER A 66 8.14 22.32 -12.99
C SER A 66 8.32 23.57 -12.13
N ASP A 67 7.24 24.14 -11.58
CA ASP A 67 7.21 25.36 -10.77
C ASP A 67 7.10 25.07 -9.26
N SER A 68 7.76 24.02 -8.78
CA SER A 68 7.73 23.62 -7.36
C SER A 68 8.33 24.68 -6.44
N ASN A 69 7.60 25.02 -5.37
CA ASN A 69 8.11 25.88 -4.29
C ASN A 69 8.81 25.04 -3.20
N ASN A 70 9.31 25.70 -2.15
CA ASN A 70 10.01 25.00 -1.06
C ASN A 70 9.13 24.02 -0.27
N TYR A 71 7.82 24.23 -0.17
CA TYR A 71 6.92 23.27 0.47
C TYR A 71 6.77 22.01 -0.39
N ASP A 72 6.62 22.17 -1.70
CA ASP A 72 6.49 21.04 -2.62
C ASP A 72 7.78 20.18 -2.62
N LEU A 73 8.94 20.83 -2.65
CA LEU A 73 10.25 20.18 -2.66
C LEU A 73 10.63 19.49 -1.33
N HIS A 74 9.93 19.80 -0.23
CA HIS A 74 10.18 19.24 1.10
C HIS A 74 8.93 18.60 1.71
N SER A 75 7.91 18.32 0.90
CA SER A 75 6.59 17.84 1.34
C SER A 75 6.72 16.63 2.27
N GLN A 76 7.52 15.64 1.89
CA GLN A 76 7.79 14.45 2.71
C GLN A 76 8.30 14.81 4.11
N LYS A 77 9.30 15.71 4.21
CA LYS A 77 9.87 16.12 5.50
C LYS A 77 8.87 16.93 6.34
N VAL A 78 8.07 17.78 5.68
CA VAL A 78 7.00 18.53 6.35
C VAL A 78 5.96 17.59 6.94
N VAL A 79 5.47 16.62 6.16
CA VAL A 79 4.51 15.60 6.63
C VAL A 79 5.11 14.79 7.78
N ALA A 80 6.35 14.33 7.66
CA ALA A 80 7.02 13.59 8.74
C ALA A 80 7.13 14.41 10.04
N THR A 81 7.44 15.71 9.93
CA THR A 81 7.49 16.62 11.08
C THR A 81 6.12 16.78 11.74
N LEU A 82 5.06 16.93 10.94
CA LEU A 82 3.69 17.04 11.45
C LEU A 82 3.22 15.75 12.12
N MET A 83 3.56 14.59 11.53
CA MET A 83 3.31 13.29 12.16
C MET A 83 3.99 13.18 13.52
N ASP A 84 5.25 13.62 13.65
CA ASP A 84 5.97 13.59 14.93
C ASP A 84 5.37 14.53 15.98
N ILE A 85 4.98 15.74 15.58
CA ILE A 85 4.33 16.73 16.47
C ILE A 85 2.99 16.18 16.98
N GLU A 86 2.14 15.68 16.07
CA GLU A 86 0.84 15.13 16.42
C GLU A 86 1.00 13.88 17.29
N ALA A 87 2.00 13.05 16.99
CA ALA A 87 2.34 11.89 17.78
C ALA A 87 2.78 12.27 19.21
N GLY A 88 3.49 13.38 19.35
CA GLY A 88 3.92 13.92 20.64
C GLY A 88 2.77 14.48 21.46
N ALA A 89 1.84 15.20 20.81
CA ALA A 89 0.77 15.95 21.45
C ALA A 89 -0.42 15.10 21.88
N SER A 90 -1.10 14.44 20.94
CA SER A 90 -2.47 13.94 21.14
C SER A 90 -2.71 12.52 20.67
N ILE A 91 -2.00 12.03 19.65
CA ILE A 91 -2.27 10.73 19.04
C ILE A 91 -1.09 9.80 19.26
N LYS A 92 -1.29 8.57 19.73
CA LYS A 92 -0.20 7.60 19.91
C LYS A 92 -0.35 6.44 18.91
N PRO A 93 0.13 6.61 17.66
CA PRO A 93 -0.09 5.61 16.62
C PRO A 93 0.60 4.28 16.97
N LYS A 94 -0.14 3.19 16.86
CA LYS A 94 0.40 1.82 16.97
C LYS A 94 1.09 1.34 15.69
N ALA A 95 0.78 1.99 14.57
CA ALA A 95 1.38 1.75 13.27
C ALA A 95 1.26 2.99 12.37
N VAL A 96 2.07 3.04 11.33
CA VAL A 96 1.87 3.84 10.13
C VAL A 96 1.52 2.90 8.98
N LEU A 97 0.41 3.14 8.31
CA LEU A 97 -0.01 2.42 7.12
C LEU A 97 0.58 3.11 5.89
N ALA A 98 1.53 2.44 5.23
CA ALA A 98 2.22 2.93 4.04
C ALA A 98 1.65 2.28 2.78
N HIS A 99 0.80 3.02 2.07
CA HIS A 99 -0.01 2.53 0.96
C HIS A 99 0.71 2.47 -0.40
N GLY A 100 2.02 2.21 -0.38
CA GLY A 100 2.84 2.08 -1.59
C GLY A 100 3.35 3.41 -2.16
N ASP A 101 4.08 3.26 -3.25
CA ASP A 101 4.94 4.29 -3.84
C ASP A 101 5.91 4.85 -2.80
N ASN A 102 6.56 3.88 -2.14
CA ASN A 102 7.48 4.08 -1.04
C ASN A 102 8.78 4.73 -1.51
N LEU A 103 9.18 4.51 -2.77
CA LEU A 103 10.51 4.89 -3.28
C LEU A 103 10.46 5.36 -4.76
N TYR A 104 10.01 6.58 -5.03
CA TYR A 104 9.99 7.16 -6.39
C TYR A 104 11.37 7.38 -7.03
N TRP A 105 11.58 7.07 -8.32
CA TRP A 105 10.57 6.67 -9.30
C TRP A 105 10.49 5.16 -9.57
N ASN A 106 11.54 4.40 -9.25
CA ASN A 106 11.69 3.02 -9.75
C ASN A 106 11.98 2.01 -8.62
N GLY A 107 11.61 2.36 -7.40
CA GLY A 107 11.81 1.52 -6.23
C GLY A 107 13.29 1.41 -5.87
N ILE A 108 13.72 0.17 -5.66
CA ILE A 108 15.11 -0.23 -5.49
C ILE A 108 15.62 -0.78 -6.83
N ASN A 109 16.61 -0.14 -7.44
CA ASN A 109 17.16 -0.51 -8.75
C ASN A 109 17.98 -1.80 -8.69
N TYR A 110 18.74 -2.00 -7.62
CA TYR A 110 19.60 -3.18 -7.40
C TYR A 110 19.85 -3.38 -5.90
N LEU A 111 20.10 -4.62 -5.48
CA LEU A 111 20.16 -4.98 -4.06
C LEU A 111 21.14 -4.11 -3.24
N SER A 112 22.31 -3.78 -3.79
CA SER A 112 23.34 -3.03 -3.05
C SER A 112 22.99 -1.57 -2.76
N GLU A 113 21.98 -0.98 -3.42
CA GLU A 113 21.49 0.36 -3.06
C GLU A 113 20.36 0.35 -2.02
N ARG A 114 19.72 -0.79 -1.74
CA ARG A 114 18.56 -0.89 -0.85
C ARG A 114 18.74 -0.12 0.45
N ASP A 115 19.80 -0.44 1.20
CA ASP A 115 19.96 0.09 2.55
C ASP A 115 20.24 1.60 2.53
N GLY A 116 21.04 2.08 1.57
CA GLY A 116 21.29 3.51 1.37
C GLY A 116 20.04 4.26 0.90
N ARG A 117 19.21 3.62 0.08
CA ARG A 117 17.94 4.14 -0.40
C ARG A 117 16.92 4.29 0.73
N PHE A 118 16.75 3.26 1.56
CA PHE A 118 15.91 3.35 2.77
C PHE A 118 16.45 4.37 3.78
N ALA A 119 17.77 4.45 3.98
CA ALA A 119 18.35 5.45 4.87
C ALA A 119 17.93 6.87 4.45
N ALA A 120 18.15 7.22 3.18
CA ALA A 120 17.89 8.57 2.68
C ALA A 120 16.38 8.91 2.54
N SER A 121 15.57 7.93 2.13
CA SER A 121 14.14 8.15 1.83
C SER A 121 13.22 7.88 3.01
N PHE A 122 13.59 7.03 3.95
CA PHE A 122 12.72 6.59 5.03
C PHE A 122 13.29 6.97 6.40
N GLU A 123 14.49 6.47 6.73
CA GLU A 123 15.04 6.65 8.08
C GLU A 123 15.36 8.12 8.38
N ASP A 124 16.04 8.82 7.48
CA ASP A 124 16.42 10.24 7.63
C ASP A 124 15.21 11.20 7.58
N LYS A 125 14.04 10.72 7.17
CA LYS A 125 12.83 11.54 7.01
C LYS A 125 11.89 11.39 8.20
N TYR A 126 11.74 10.16 8.69
CA TYR A 126 10.83 9.80 9.77
C TYR A 126 11.62 9.43 11.03
N ASP A 127 12.53 10.33 11.45
CA ASP A 127 13.46 10.21 12.57
C ASP A 127 12.96 10.89 13.87
N GLY A 128 11.77 11.50 13.83
CA GLY A 128 11.16 12.20 14.96
C GLY A 128 11.02 11.32 16.21
N ASN A 129 11.26 11.91 17.38
CA ASN A 129 11.34 11.15 18.64
C ASN A 129 10.05 10.39 19.01
N ASN A 130 8.88 10.88 18.57
CA ASN A 130 7.59 10.29 18.85
C ASN A 130 7.17 9.24 17.82
N ILE A 131 7.82 9.19 16.64
CA ILE A 131 7.48 8.28 15.54
C ILE A 131 8.61 7.31 15.14
N LYS A 132 9.85 7.53 15.57
CA LYS A 132 11.03 6.79 15.14
C LYS A 132 10.95 5.28 15.36
N ASN A 133 10.22 4.82 16.37
CA ASN A 133 10.06 3.40 16.69
C ASN A 133 8.66 2.85 16.34
N VAL A 134 7.80 3.66 15.71
CA VAL A 134 6.46 3.22 15.31
C VAL A 134 6.59 2.28 14.09
N PRO A 135 5.98 1.08 14.11
CA PRO A 135 5.98 0.17 12.96
C PRO A 135 5.34 0.80 11.72
N TRP A 136 5.98 0.62 10.56
CA TRP A 136 5.47 0.98 9.24
C TRP A 136 5.00 -0.29 8.53
N VAL A 137 3.69 -0.41 8.35
CA VAL A 137 3.01 -1.52 7.68
C VAL A 137 2.84 -1.13 6.22
N ALA A 138 3.66 -1.71 5.34
CA ALA A 138 3.82 -1.25 3.97
C ALA A 138 3.29 -2.24 2.92
N VAL A 139 2.81 -1.70 1.80
CA VAL A 139 2.57 -2.42 0.54
C VAL A 139 3.40 -1.77 -0.58
N MET A 140 3.51 -2.45 -1.72
CA MET A 140 4.14 -1.89 -2.92
C MET A 140 3.16 -1.03 -3.71
N GLY A 141 3.65 0.05 -4.31
CA GLY A 141 3.01 0.77 -5.40
C GLY A 141 3.68 0.47 -6.74
N ASN A 142 3.15 1.06 -7.82
CA ASN A 142 3.68 0.83 -9.16
C ASN A 142 5.11 1.38 -9.32
N HIS A 143 5.47 2.45 -8.62
CA HIS A 143 6.85 2.97 -8.66
C HIS A 143 7.84 2.03 -7.97
N ASP A 144 7.40 1.32 -6.94
CA ASP A 144 8.22 0.35 -6.22
C ASP A 144 8.55 -0.87 -7.10
N TYR A 145 7.63 -1.26 -7.99
CA TYR A 145 7.86 -2.28 -9.02
C TYR A 145 8.71 -1.83 -10.22
N GLY A 146 9.28 -0.62 -10.18
CA GLY A 146 10.15 -0.10 -11.24
C GLY A 146 9.56 1.09 -12.00
N GLY A 147 8.33 1.49 -11.68
CA GLY A 147 7.70 2.67 -12.27
C GLY A 147 7.54 2.51 -13.77
N SER A 148 8.38 3.17 -14.56
CA SER A 148 8.39 2.99 -16.01
C SER A 148 9.81 2.98 -16.60
N ASP A 149 10.78 2.59 -15.79
CA ASP A 149 12.15 2.31 -16.20
C ASP A 149 12.37 0.78 -16.29
N PHE A 150 13.59 0.33 -16.55
CA PHE A 150 13.86 -1.10 -16.58
C PHE A 150 13.69 -1.76 -15.20
N ILE A 151 13.18 -2.98 -15.23
CA ILE A 151 12.97 -3.80 -14.03
C ILE A 151 14.22 -4.62 -13.69
N CYS A 152 14.91 -5.13 -14.72
CA CYS A 152 16.09 -5.95 -14.55
C CYS A 152 17.34 -5.12 -14.25
N SER A 153 18.29 -5.73 -13.55
CA SER A 153 19.56 -5.10 -13.20
C SER A 153 20.76 -6.01 -13.48
N SER A 154 21.87 -5.40 -13.87
CA SER A 154 23.17 -6.05 -14.02
C SER A 154 24.20 -5.26 -13.23
N GLY A 155 24.66 -5.81 -12.12
CA GLY A 155 25.48 -5.09 -11.16
C GLY A 155 24.72 -3.90 -10.57
N ASN A 156 25.25 -2.69 -10.74
CA ASN A 156 24.68 -1.44 -10.22
C ASN A 156 23.96 -0.62 -11.31
N LYS A 157 23.40 -1.28 -12.32
CA LYS A 157 22.71 -0.62 -13.44
C LYS A 157 21.43 -1.33 -13.77
N LEU A 158 20.40 -0.52 -14.06
CA LEU A 158 19.19 -0.98 -14.72
C LEU A 158 19.50 -1.35 -16.18
N VAL A 159 18.96 -2.47 -16.64
CA VAL A 159 19.15 -3.01 -17.99
C VAL A 159 17.84 -3.61 -18.52
N PRO A 160 17.62 -3.65 -19.84
CA PRO A 160 16.50 -4.40 -20.40
C PRO A 160 16.54 -5.86 -19.97
N CYS A 161 15.37 -6.40 -19.61
CA CYS A 161 15.21 -7.84 -19.40
C CYS A 161 15.32 -8.58 -20.73
N ASN A 162 16.07 -9.69 -20.79
CA ASN A 162 16.29 -10.46 -22.01
C ASN A 162 15.19 -11.51 -22.26
N SER A 163 14.40 -11.83 -21.24
CA SER A 163 13.27 -12.74 -21.34
C SER A 163 12.14 -12.38 -20.37
N THR A 164 10.99 -13.03 -20.55
CA THR A 164 9.85 -12.93 -19.64
C THR A 164 10.18 -13.48 -18.25
N GLU A 165 10.98 -14.54 -18.19
CA GLU A 165 11.45 -15.13 -16.93
C GLU A 165 12.36 -14.16 -16.18
N GLU A 166 13.25 -13.45 -16.88
CA GLU A 166 14.09 -12.42 -16.27
C GLU A 166 13.25 -11.25 -15.76
N LEU A 167 12.21 -10.86 -16.50
CA LEU A 167 11.25 -9.84 -16.07
C LEU A 167 10.54 -10.21 -14.77
N PHE A 168 9.99 -11.43 -14.66
CA PHE A 168 9.34 -11.89 -13.42
C PHE A 168 10.32 -11.97 -12.26
N HIS A 169 11.51 -12.52 -12.50
CA HIS A 169 12.56 -12.56 -11.47
C HIS A 169 12.95 -11.14 -11.02
N GLY A 170 12.97 -10.16 -11.94
CA GLY A 170 13.18 -8.76 -11.60
C GLY A 170 12.07 -8.20 -10.72
N LEU A 171 10.79 -8.46 -11.04
CA LEU A 171 9.64 -8.05 -10.22
C LEU A 171 9.67 -8.68 -8.82
N ASP A 172 9.95 -9.99 -8.74
CA ASP A 172 10.10 -10.71 -7.46
C ASP A 172 11.22 -10.09 -6.62
N ASN A 173 12.33 -9.70 -7.26
CA ASN A 173 13.42 -9.03 -6.56
C ASN A 173 13.01 -7.67 -6.01
N LYS A 174 12.22 -6.86 -6.74
CA LYS A 174 11.72 -5.57 -6.23
C LYS A 174 10.93 -5.76 -4.93
N LEU A 175 9.95 -6.67 -4.94
CA LEU A 175 9.16 -7.02 -3.76
C LEU A 175 10.05 -7.50 -2.62
N LYS A 176 10.92 -8.48 -2.92
CA LYS A 176 11.81 -9.09 -1.94
C LYS A 176 12.71 -8.05 -1.28
N TRP A 177 13.28 -7.12 -2.03
CA TRP A 177 14.20 -6.12 -1.48
C TRP A 177 13.52 -5.19 -0.49
N GLU A 178 12.28 -4.76 -0.74
CA GLU A 178 11.53 -3.97 0.24
C GLU A 178 11.07 -4.82 1.44
N ALA A 179 10.56 -6.03 1.20
CA ALA A 179 10.08 -6.92 2.27
C ALA A 179 11.20 -7.39 3.22
N GLU A 180 12.40 -7.62 2.70
CA GLU A 180 13.54 -8.10 3.49
C GLU A 180 14.34 -6.97 4.16
N TYR A 181 14.03 -5.70 3.89
CA TYR A 181 14.69 -4.58 4.54
C TYR A 181 14.57 -4.68 6.07
N LYS A 182 15.66 -4.34 6.77
CA LYS A 182 15.72 -4.30 8.23
C LYS A 182 16.04 -2.89 8.66
N SER A 183 15.03 -2.20 9.18
CA SER A 183 15.21 -0.87 9.74
C SER A 183 16.15 -0.94 10.96
N PRO A 184 17.10 0.01 11.10
CA PRO A 184 17.92 0.13 12.31
C PRO A 184 17.10 0.55 13.54
N ASN A 185 15.87 1.05 13.35
CA ASN A 185 14.98 1.51 14.41
C ASN A 185 13.96 0.41 14.74
N ASP A 186 14.32 -0.52 15.63
CA ASP A 186 13.49 -1.66 16.08
C ASP A 186 12.92 -2.53 14.94
N ASN A 187 13.65 -2.56 13.81
CA ASN A 187 13.19 -3.20 12.58
C ASN A 187 11.77 -2.73 12.22
N ARG A 188 11.44 -1.45 12.35
CA ARG A 188 10.07 -0.94 12.23
C ARG A 188 9.43 -1.11 10.85
N TRP A 189 10.17 -1.42 9.79
CA TRP A 189 9.59 -1.74 8.49
C TRP A 189 8.92 -3.12 8.54
N ARG A 190 7.61 -3.16 8.28
CA ARG A 190 6.75 -4.35 8.31
C ARG A 190 6.13 -4.53 6.95
N MET A 191 6.63 -5.53 6.24
CA MET A 191 6.11 -5.95 4.95
C MET A 191 6.42 -7.44 4.81
N ALA A 192 5.43 -8.23 4.45
CA ALA A 192 5.66 -9.63 4.11
C ALA A 192 6.23 -9.74 2.71
N ASN A 193 7.03 -10.78 2.44
CA ASN A 193 7.46 -11.11 1.08
C ASN A 193 6.33 -11.84 0.33
N GLU A 194 5.14 -11.27 0.39
CA GLU A 194 3.88 -11.79 -0.14
C GLU A 194 3.01 -10.60 -0.55
N HIS A 195 2.23 -10.74 -1.61
CA HIS A 195 1.33 -9.69 -2.10
C HIS A 195 0.09 -9.46 -1.21
N PHE A 196 -0.12 -10.33 -0.21
CA PHE A 196 -1.19 -10.22 0.76
C PHE A 196 -0.68 -10.62 2.13
N TYR A 197 -0.92 -9.79 3.15
CA TYR A 197 -0.66 -10.17 4.53
C TYR A 197 -1.53 -9.38 5.49
N VAL A 198 -1.75 -9.94 6.69
CA VAL A 198 -2.51 -9.30 7.75
C VAL A 198 -1.56 -8.82 8.83
N TYR A 199 -1.70 -7.57 9.26
CA TYR A 199 -1.00 -7.02 10.41
C TYR A 199 -2.00 -6.59 11.47
N ARG A 200 -1.78 -7.03 12.72
CA ARG A 200 -2.68 -6.72 13.83
C ARG A 200 -2.08 -5.67 14.74
N ILE A 201 -2.88 -4.67 15.08
CA ILE A 201 -2.60 -3.71 16.15
C ILE A 201 -3.64 -3.87 17.26
N GLU A 202 -3.21 -3.78 18.51
CA GLU A 202 -4.08 -3.96 19.67
C GLU A 202 -3.72 -3.04 20.83
N ASP A 203 -4.74 -2.73 21.63
CA ASP A 203 -4.62 -2.11 22.94
C ASP A 203 -5.17 -3.07 23.99
N PRO A 204 -4.31 -3.81 24.70
CA PRO A 204 -4.74 -4.81 25.67
C PRO A 204 -5.57 -4.23 26.83
N ALA A 205 -5.37 -2.94 27.16
CA ALA A 205 -6.08 -2.30 28.28
C ALA A 205 -7.57 -2.08 27.97
N SER A 206 -7.89 -1.65 26.75
CA SER A 206 -9.28 -1.54 26.29
C SER A 206 -9.84 -2.85 25.71
N GLY A 207 -8.98 -3.81 25.34
CA GLY A 207 -9.35 -5.02 24.62
C GLY A 207 -9.67 -4.78 23.13
N VAL A 208 -9.40 -3.58 22.61
CA VAL A 208 -9.64 -3.23 21.20
C VAL A 208 -8.48 -3.70 20.33
N SER A 209 -8.81 -4.27 19.17
CA SER A 209 -7.84 -4.68 18.16
C SER A 209 -8.33 -4.35 16.75
N ILE A 210 -7.41 -4.05 15.86
CA ILE A 210 -7.66 -3.84 14.42
C ILE A 210 -6.76 -4.79 13.63
N ASP A 211 -7.37 -5.57 12.75
CA ASP A 211 -6.66 -6.35 11.74
C ASP A 211 -6.60 -5.55 10.43
N ILE A 212 -5.39 -5.31 9.95
CA ILE A 212 -5.10 -4.55 8.73
C ILE A 212 -4.80 -5.54 7.62
N PHE A 213 -5.65 -5.56 6.61
CA PHE A 213 -5.49 -6.39 5.43
C PHE A 213 -4.70 -5.63 4.37
N ASN A 214 -3.43 -5.97 4.22
CA ASN A 214 -2.55 -5.37 3.23
C ASN A 214 -2.66 -6.18 1.95
N VAL A 215 -3.17 -5.53 0.90
CA VAL A 215 -3.41 -6.13 -0.41
C VAL A 215 -2.66 -5.30 -1.44
N ASP A 216 -1.73 -5.92 -2.14
CA ASP A 216 -1.14 -5.33 -3.34
C ASP A 216 -2.14 -5.40 -4.49
N THR A 217 -2.65 -4.24 -4.90
CA THR A 217 -3.63 -4.10 -5.97
C THR A 217 -3.02 -3.55 -7.26
N ASN A 218 -1.71 -3.71 -7.49
CA ASN A 218 -1.07 -3.39 -8.77
C ASN A 218 -1.49 -4.39 -9.87
N ASP A 219 -2.79 -4.44 -10.13
CA ASP A 219 -3.40 -5.34 -11.09
C ASP A 219 -2.90 -5.04 -12.52
N ALA A 220 -2.62 -6.12 -13.24
CA ALA A 220 -2.11 -6.11 -14.60
C ALA A 220 -3.02 -5.41 -15.63
N ASP A 221 -4.29 -5.22 -15.31
CA ASP A 221 -5.30 -4.65 -16.19
C ASP A 221 -5.61 -3.18 -15.90
N VAL A 222 -4.94 -2.56 -14.92
CA VAL A 222 -5.08 -1.13 -14.60
C VAL A 222 -3.77 -0.35 -14.86
N HIS A 223 -3.74 0.93 -14.49
CA HIS A 223 -2.67 1.89 -14.78
C HIS A 223 -1.24 1.38 -14.51
N ALA A 224 -1.05 0.53 -13.50
CA ALA A 224 0.23 -0.01 -13.10
C ALA A 224 0.93 -0.83 -14.20
N ALA A 225 0.20 -1.63 -14.99
CA ALA A 225 0.81 -2.47 -16.03
C ALA A 225 1.37 -1.67 -17.20
N ASP A 226 0.68 -0.60 -17.58
CA ASP A 226 1.13 0.28 -18.67
C ASP A 226 2.40 1.04 -18.25
N LEU A 227 2.57 1.34 -16.97
CA LEU A 227 3.79 1.97 -16.48
C LEU A 227 4.92 0.94 -16.35
N VAL A 228 4.68 -0.10 -15.54
CA VAL A 228 5.69 -1.06 -15.08
C VAL A 228 6.18 -1.95 -16.22
N CYS A 229 5.27 -2.52 -17.01
CA CYS A 229 5.66 -3.53 -17.98
C CYS A 229 6.09 -2.95 -19.32
N CYS A 230 5.65 -1.74 -19.66
CA CYS A 230 6.06 -1.08 -20.89
C CYS A 230 7.44 -0.45 -20.77
N GLN A 231 7.88 -0.10 -19.55
CA GLN A 231 9.21 0.43 -19.25
C GLN A 231 9.60 1.57 -20.19
N CYS A 232 8.63 2.45 -20.49
CA CYS A 232 8.73 3.38 -21.61
C CYS A 232 9.93 4.30 -21.46
N TYR A 233 10.14 4.85 -20.27
CA TYR A 233 11.27 5.74 -20.00
C TYR A 233 12.62 5.01 -20.09
N GLY A 234 12.66 3.74 -19.68
CA GLY A 234 13.86 2.90 -19.86
C GLY A 234 14.26 2.76 -21.33
N TYR A 235 13.28 2.48 -22.20
CA TYR A 235 13.52 2.31 -23.65
C TYR A 235 13.67 3.64 -24.42
N ALA A 236 12.97 4.69 -24.01
CA ALA A 236 12.91 5.97 -24.70
C ALA A 236 14.20 6.80 -24.58
N LYS A 237 14.99 6.57 -23.52
CA LYS A 237 16.22 7.34 -23.23
C LYS A 237 15.97 8.85 -23.35
N THR A 238 16.57 9.52 -24.32
CA THR A 238 16.47 10.98 -24.51
C THR A 238 15.20 11.43 -25.24
N ASP A 239 14.48 10.53 -25.92
CA ASP A 239 13.24 10.85 -26.65
C ASP A 239 12.02 10.26 -25.93
N ASN A 240 11.63 10.91 -24.82
CA ASN A 240 10.57 10.44 -23.92
C ASN A 240 9.23 11.17 -24.10
N ALA A 241 9.09 12.00 -25.14
CA ALA A 241 7.88 12.79 -25.38
C ALA A 241 6.63 11.90 -25.55
N GLY A 242 6.81 10.64 -25.98
CA GLY A 242 5.74 9.65 -26.12
C GLY A 242 5.38 8.87 -24.85
N CYS A 243 6.18 8.95 -23.78
CA CYS A 243 5.97 8.13 -22.58
C CYS A 243 4.88 8.63 -21.63
N VAL A 244 4.35 9.82 -21.89
CA VAL A 244 3.21 10.39 -21.15
C VAL A 244 1.88 9.72 -21.54
N VAL A 245 1.85 8.97 -22.64
CA VAL A 245 0.65 8.27 -23.17
C VAL A 245 1.04 6.85 -23.58
N VAL A 246 1.23 5.96 -22.59
CA VAL A 246 1.43 4.53 -22.86
C VAL A 246 0.06 3.87 -23.00
N VAL A 247 -0.15 3.14 -24.11
CA VAL A 247 -1.40 2.44 -24.40
C VAL A 247 -1.09 0.95 -24.50
N LYS A 248 -1.90 0.10 -23.85
CA LYS A 248 -1.80 -1.38 -23.79
C LYS A 248 -1.38 -2.11 -25.09
N GLY A 249 -1.58 -1.52 -26.29
CA GLY A 249 -1.17 -2.10 -27.57
C GLY A 249 0.25 -1.80 -28.06
N LYS A 250 0.99 -0.91 -27.40
CA LYS A 250 2.35 -0.48 -27.85
C LYS A 250 3.50 -1.13 -27.07
N CYS A 251 3.21 -1.94 -26.07
CA CYS A 251 4.21 -2.53 -25.19
C CYS A 251 4.62 -3.91 -25.70
N ARG A 252 5.92 -4.08 -25.96
CA ARG A 252 6.46 -5.32 -26.55
C ARG A 252 6.38 -6.55 -25.63
N MET A 253 6.13 -6.37 -24.33
CA MET A 253 6.19 -7.42 -23.30
C MET A 253 4.83 -7.73 -22.63
N LEU A 254 3.70 -7.27 -23.17
CA LEU A 254 2.38 -7.44 -22.53
C LEU A 254 1.92 -8.91 -22.38
N LEU A 255 2.57 -9.88 -23.05
CA LEU A 255 2.20 -11.30 -22.97
C LEU A 255 2.53 -11.97 -21.63
N ALA A 256 3.37 -11.37 -20.78
CA ALA A 256 3.82 -11.99 -19.53
C ALA A 256 2.78 -11.88 -18.39
N ILE A 257 2.05 -10.77 -18.30
CA ILE A 257 1.45 -10.35 -17.02
C ILE A 257 0.20 -11.15 -16.63
N HIS A 258 -0.38 -11.93 -17.55
CA HIS A 258 -1.52 -12.82 -17.23
C HIS A 258 -1.18 -13.90 -16.16
N GLN A 259 0.10 -14.03 -15.76
CA GLN A 259 0.53 -14.92 -14.68
C GLN A 259 0.63 -14.26 -13.29
N ILE A 260 0.79 -12.93 -13.18
CA ILE A 260 0.89 -12.25 -11.87
C ILE A 260 -0.46 -12.30 -11.13
N ASN A 261 -1.57 -12.33 -11.88
CA ASN A 261 -2.93 -12.44 -11.34
C ASN A 261 -3.41 -13.88 -11.08
N ARG A 262 -2.55 -14.90 -11.17
CA ARG A 262 -2.91 -16.21 -10.61
C ARG A 262 -2.72 -16.16 -9.10
N PHE A 263 -3.69 -15.53 -8.43
CA PHE A 263 -4.05 -15.86 -7.06
C PHE A 263 -3.86 -17.36 -6.88
N GLY A 264 -2.99 -17.72 -5.94
CA GLY A 264 -2.64 -19.11 -5.68
C GLY A 264 -3.91 -19.96 -5.63
N THR A 265 -3.84 -21.14 -6.22
CA THR A 265 -4.88 -22.17 -6.21
C THR A 265 -5.07 -22.80 -4.82
N GLY A 266 -5.17 -21.95 -3.80
CA GLY A 266 -5.60 -22.29 -2.46
C GLY A 266 -7.13 -22.48 -2.42
N PRO A 267 -7.65 -23.36 -1.55
CA PRO A 267 -8.98 -23.96 -1.69
C PRO A 267 -10.17 -23.02 -1.43
N PHE A 268 -9.99 -21.70 -1.33
CA PHE A 268 -11.00 -20.78 -0.80
C PHE A 268 -11.70 -19.85 -1.79
N TRP A 269 -11.33 -19.81 -3.07
CA TRP A 269 -11.99 -18.91 -4.03
C TRP A 269 -12.32 -19.59 -5.36
N ASN A 270 -13.46 -20.29 -5.41
CA ASN A 270 -14.14 -20.62 -6.67
C ASN A 270 -15.07 -19.45 -7.03
N VAL A 271 -14.57 -18.53 -7.86
CA VAL A 271 -15.42 -17.53 -8.53
C VAL A 271 -15.37 -17.82 -10.03
N THR A 272 -16.49 -18.29 -10.57
CA THR A 272 -16.67 -18.59 -11.99
C THR A 272 -16.56 -17.28 -12.80
N PRO A 273 -15.76 -17.22 -13.88
CA PRO A 273 -15.66 -16.01 -14.69
C PRO A 273 -16.97 -15.77 -15.45
N VAL A 274 -17.56 -14.58 -15.31
CA VAL A 274 -18.66 -14.13 -16.18
C VAL A 274 -18.05 -13.48 -17.41
N SER A 275 -18.16 -14.13 -18.57
CA SER A 275 -17.76 -13.58 -19.86
C SER A 275 -18.63 -12.37 -20.23
N ARG A 276 -18.06 -11.18 -20.36
CA ARG A 276 -18.74 -10.05 -21.02
C ARG A 276 -18.45 -10.09 -22.53
N ASN A 277 -19.49 -10.38 -23.31
CA ASN A 277 -19.49 -10.20 -24.76
C ASN A 277 -19.35 -8.71 -25.10
N VAL A 278 -18.25 -8.34 -25.75
CA VAL A 278 -18.11 -7.03 -26.40
C VAL A 278 -18.65 -7.17 -27.82
N GLN A 279 -19.86 -6.65 -28.06
CA GLN A 279 -20.36 -6.43 -29.43
C GLN A 279 -19.70 -5.18 -30.01
N SER A 280 -18.95 -5.36 -31.10
CA SER A 280 -18.43 -4.32 -31.98
C SER A 280 -19.59 -3.56 -32.65
N ARG A 281 -19.57 -2.22 -32.61
CA ARG A 281 -20.33 -1.40 -33.56
C ARG A 281 -19.44 -1.00 -34.75
N PRO A 282 -19.90 -1.14 -36.00
CA PRO A 282 -19.18 -0.73 -37.20
C PRO A 282 -19.40 0.79 -37.49
N PRO A 283 -18.69 1.36 -38.50
CA PRO A 283 -18.03 2.68 -38.46
C PRO A 283 -18.95 3.90 -38.42
#